data_AF-E7MP07-F1
#
_entry.id   AF-E7MP07-F1
#
_cell.length_a   1.000
_cell.length_b   1.000
_cell.length_c   1.000
_cell.angle_alpha   90.00
_cell.angle_beta   90.00
_cell.angle_gamma   90.00
#
_symmetry.space_group_name_H-M   'P 1'
#
loop_
_entity.id
_entity.type
_entity.pdbx_description
1 polymer ?
#
loop_
_entity_poly.entity_id
_entity_poly.type
_entity_poly.pdbx_seq_one_letter_code
_entity_poly.pdbx_strand_id
1 'polypeptide(L)'
;MMKSTDISKASIIVHTIKDIEFKIGELEKKHKQGDVWWLTRNDDYIELGKDLTEQVICLVMLRLDQQKENCLNELKKLGVEYVDETA
;
A
#
# COMPACT_ATOMS: atom_id res chain seq x y z
N MET A 1 13.09 21.77 17.55
CA MET A 1 13.85 20.52 17.71
C MET A 1 12.84 19.42 17.98
N MET A 2 12.78 18.39 17.14
CA MET A 2 11.78 17.31 17.23
C MET A 2 12.16 16.36 18.38
N LYS A 3 11.18 15.84 19.12
CA LYS A 3 11.47 14.90 20.22
C LYS A 3 11.90 13.56 19.63
N SER A 4 12.81 12.85 20.30
CA SER A 4 13.28 11.53 19.88
C SER A 4 12.14 10.53 19.62
N THR A 5 11.06 10.59 20.43
CA THR A 5 9.85 9.77 20.24
C THR A 5 9.11 10.09 18.94
N ASP A 6 9.07 11.37 18.54
CA ASP A 6 8.40 11.78 17.30
C ASP A 6 9.22 11.33 16.08
N ILE A 7 10.56 11.33 16.19
CA ILE A 7 11.47 10.81 15.15
C ILE A 7 11.24 9.31 14.94
N SER A 8 11.16 8.52 16.02
CA SER A 8 10.88 7.09 15.92
C SER A 8 9.52 6.80 15.30
N LYS A 9 8.48 7.58 15.66
CA LYS A 9 7.15 7.47 15.04
C LYS A 9 7.19 7.79 13.55
N ALA A 10 7.85 8.89 13.16
CA ALA A 10 7.99 9.27 11.76
C ALA A 10 8.70 8.17 10.94
N SER A 11 9.75 7.56 11.49
CA SER A 11 10.47 6.45 10.84
C SER A 11 9.56 5.24 10.58
N ILE A 12 8.74 4.84 11.56
CA ILE A 12 7.77 3.74 11.41
C ILE A 12 6.74 4.05 10.32
N ILE A 13 6.22 5.28 10.28
CA ILE A 13 5.25 5.71 9.28
C ILE A 13 5.87 5.71 7.88
N VAL A 14 7.11 6.23 7.73
CA VAL A 14 7.84 6.19 6.46
C VAL A 14 8.07 4.76 5.97
N HIS A 15 8.43 3.83 6.86
CA HIS A 15 8.58 2.42 6.50
C HIS A 15 7.26 1.82 6.00
N THR A 16 6.16 2.16 6.68
CA THR A 16 4.81 1.73 6.30
C THR A 16 4.42 2.25 4.90
N ILE A 17 4.75 3.51 4.57
CA ILE A 17 4.53 4.08 3.24
C ILE A 17 5.29 3.28 2.17
N LYS A 18 6.58 3.00 2.39
CA LYS A 18 7.41 2.23 1.46
C LYS A 18 6.88 0.81 1.24
N ASP A 19 6.40 0.16 2.30
CA ASP A 19 5.77 -1.15 2.20
C ASP A 19 4.47 -1.13 1.38
N ILE A 20 3.69 -0.05 1.50
CA ILE A 20 2.47 0.15 0.70
C ILE A 20 2.82 0.36 -0.78
N GLU A 21 3.79 1.23 -1.07
CA GLU A 21 4.27 1.51 -2.44
C GLU A 21 4.79 0.24 -3.11
N PHE A 22 5.57 -0.56 -2.38
CA PHE A 22 6.05 -1.86 -2.85
C PHE A 22 4.89 -2.81 -3.21
N LYS A 23 3.87 -2.91 -2.33
CA LYS A 23 2.69 -3.75 -2.59
C LYS A 23 1.91 -3.30 -3.82
N ILE A 24 1.73 -1.99 -4.00
CA ILE A 24 1.07 -1.43 -5.18
C ILE A 24 1.85 -1.82 -6.44
N GLY A 25 3.16 -1.59 -6.48
CA GLY A 25 4.01 -1.94 -7.63
C GLY A 25 3.98 -3.43 -7.97
N GLU A 26 3.99 -4.31 -6.97
CA GLU A 26 3.87 -5.76 -7.18
C GLU A 26 2.50 -6.17 -7.72
N LEU A 27 1.41 -5.55 -7.24
CA LEU A 27 0.06 -5.81 -7.75
C LEU A 27 -0.07 -5.38 -9.21
N GLU A 28 0.42 -4.19 -9.57
CA GLU A 28 0.38 -3.68 -10.94
C GLU A 28 1.18 -4.58 -11.91
N LYS A 29 2.37 -5.03 -11.48
CA LYS A 29 3.22 -5.91 -12.26
C LYS A 29 2.54 -7.25 -12.55
N LYS A 30 2.00 -7.92 -11.52
CA LYS A 30 1.30 -9.20 -11.65
C LYS A 30 0.02 -9.08 -12.49
N HIS A 31 -0.71 -7.97 -12.32
CA HIS A 31 -1.90 -7.70 -13.13
C HIS A 31 -1.56 -7.59 -14.63
N LYS A 32 -0.50 -6.86 -14.99
CA LYS A 32 -0.03 -6.72 -16.38
C LYS A 32 0.44 -8.04 -17.00
N GLN A 33 0.91 -8.99 -16.19
CA GLN A 33 1.40 -10.29 -16.65
C GLN A 33 0.27 -11.29 -16.97
N GLY A 34 -0.98 -10.98 -16.59
CA GLY A 34 -2.12 -11.86 -16.84
C GLY A 34 -2.10 -13.11 -15.97
N ASP A 35 -1.48 -13.02 -14.78
CA ASP A 35 -1.41 -14.12 -13.82
C ASP A 35 -2.81 -14.59 -13.41
N VAL A 36 -2.93 -15.86 -12.99
CA VAL A 36 -4.17 -16.40 -12.42
C VAL A 36 -4.30 -15.94 -10.97
N TRP A 37 -5.45 -15.38 -10.61
CA TRP A 37 -5.71 -14.83 -9.29
C TRP A 37 -6.65 -15.71 -8.48
N TRP A 38 -6.31 -15.86 -7.20
CA TRP A 38 -7.06 -16.65 -6.23
C TRP A 38 -7.36 -15.78 -5.01
N LEU A 39 -8.61 -15.81 -4.53
CA LEU A 39 -8.91 -15.37 -3.17
C LEU A 39 -8.74 -16.56 -2.24
N THR A 40 -7.94 -16.37 -1.18
CA THR A 40 -7.71 -17.40 -0.18
C THR A 40 -8.18 -16.95 1.21
N ARG A 41 -8.83 -17.86 1.95
CA ARG A 41 -9.20 -17.63 3.36
C ARG A 41 -9.22 -18.97 4.10
N ASN A 42 -8.41 -19.11 5.15
CA ASN A 42 -8.39 -20.30 6.02
C ASN A 42 -8.43 -21.63 5.23
N ASP A 43 -7.52 -21.77 4.26
CA ASP A 43 -7.37 -22.92 3.34
C ASP A 43 -8.42 -23.05 2.22
N ASP A 44 -9.48 -22.24 2.21
CA ASP A 44 -10.40 -22.14 1.06
C ASP A 44 -9.77 -21.28 -0.04
N TYR A 45 -9.97 -21.68 -1.32
CA TYR A 45 -9.55 -20.92 -2.49
C TYR A 45 -10.68 -20.77 -3.51
N ILE A 46 -10.83 -19.57 -4.06
CA ILE A 46 -11.76 -19.26 -5.14
C ILE A 46 -10.97 -18.65 -6.29
N GLU A 47 -11.00 -19.29 -7.46
CA GLU A 47 -10.44 -18.73 -8.69
C GLU A 47 -11.27 -17.51 -9.11
N LEU A 48 -10.60 -16.42 -9.45
CA LEU A 48 -11.25 -15.22 -9.95
C LEU A 48 -11.22 -15.20 -11.47
N GLY A 49 -12.42 -15.08 -12.07
CA GLY A 49 -12.54 -14.73 -13.48
C GLY A 49 -12.02 -13.31 -13.74
N LYS A 50 -11.63 -13.03 -14.99
CA LYS A 50 -10.96 -11.78 -15.41
C LYS A 50 -11.63 -10.50 -14.88
N ASP A 51 -12.93 -10.32 -15.10
CA ASP A 51 -13.64 -9.09 -14.73
C ASP A 51 -13.69 -8.88 -13.21
N LEU A 52 -13.83 -9.97 -12.45
CA LEU A 52 -13.84 -9.92 -10.99
C LEU A 52 -12.43 -9.68 -10.43
N THR A 53 -11.40 -10.27 -11.05
CA THR A 53 -10.00 -9.98 -10.76
C THR A 53 -9.70 -8.50 -10.88
N GLU A 54 -10.10 -7.87 -11.99
CA GLU A 54 -9.89 -6.43 -12.21
C GLU A 54 -10.58 -5.57 -11.13
N GLN A 55 -11.84 -5.88 -10.81
CA GLN A 55 -12.58 -5.18 -9.75
C GLN A 55 -11.91 -5.33 -8.37
N VAL A 56 -11.45 -6.53 -8.03
CA VAL A 56 -10.75 -6.79 -6.76
C VAL A 56 -9.42 -6.04 -6.71
N ILE A 57 -8.63 -6.06 -7.78
CA ILE A 57 -7.35 -5.35 -7.84
C ILE A 57 -7.58 -3.84 -7.67
N CYS A 58 -8.53 -3.25 -8.41
CA CYS A 58 -8.88 -1.83 -8.26
C CYS A 58 -9.31 -1.49 -6.83
N LEU A 59 -10.12 -2.34 -6.18
CA LEU A 59 -10.53 -2.14 -4.80
C LEU A 59 -9.34 -2.21 -3.83
N VAL A 60 -8.42 -3.15 -4.02
CA VAL A 60 -7.22 -3.30 -3.19
C VAL A 60 -6.30 -2.09 -3.37
N MET A 61 -6.05 -1.65 -4.60
CA MET A 61 -5.26 -0.46 -4.90
C MET A 61 -5.84 0.79 -4.23
N LEU A 62 -7.16 1.02 -4.39
CA LEU A 62 -7.84 2.15 -3.74
C LEU A 62 -7.66 2.14 -2.21
N ARG A 63 -7.72 0.95 -1.58
CA ARG A 63 -7.51 0.82 -0.13
C ARG A 63 -6.06 1.08 0.27
N LEU A 64 -5.09 0.65 -0.52
CA LEU A 64 -3.68 0.91 -0.29
C LEU A 64 -3.37 2.41 -0.43
N ASP A 65 -3.90 3.06 -1.45
CA ASP A 65 -3.76 4.52 -1.64
C ASP A 65 -4.35 5.29 -0.46
N GLN A 66 -5.54 4.90 0.01
CA GLN A 66 -6.15 5.51 1.20
C GLN A 66 -5.30 5.31 2.46
N GLN A 67 -4.67 4.15 2.62
CA GLN A 67 -3.75 3.89 3.73
C GLN A 67 -2.50 4.77 3.62
N LYS A 68 -1.92 4.91 2.43
CA LYS A 68 -0.78 5.81 2.17
C LYS A 68 -1.14 7.25 2.52
N GLU A 69 -2.29 7.74 2.08
CA GLU A 69 -2.77 9.09 2.38
C GLU A 69 -2.96 9.31 3.89
N ASN A 70 -3.46 8.31 4.62
CA ASN A 70 -3.56 8.39 6.08
C ASN A 70 -2.17 8.53 6.73
N CYS A 71 -1.18 7.75 6.27
CA CYS A 71 0.20 7.85 6.75
C CYS A 71 0.82 9.22 6.44
N LEU A 72 0.62 9.76 5.23
CA LEU A 72 1.10 11.11 4.86
C LEU A 72 0.50 12.19 5.76
N ASN A 73 -0.79 12.09 6.05
CA ASN A 73 -1.47 12.99 6.98
C ASN A 73 -0.95 12.88 8.41
N GLU A 74 -0.54 11.69 8.86
CA GLU A 74 0.13 11.51 10.16
C GLU A 74 1.53 12.13 10.20
N LEU A 75 2.34 11.98 9.15
CA LEU A 75 3.64 12.65 9.05
C LEU A 75 3.50 14.17 9.08
N LYS A 76 2.51 14.71 8.37
CA LYS A 76 2.22 16.15 8.36
C LYS A 76 1.87 16.67 9.76
N LYS A 77 1.13 15.89 10.57
CA LYS A 77 0.86 16.23 11.99
C LYS A 77 2.12 16.24 12.85
N LEU A 78 3.14 15.48 12.48
CA LEU A 78 4.46 15.47 13.13
C LEU A 78 5.39 16.57 12.60
N GLY A 79 4.96 17.37 11.62
CA GLY A 79 5.79 18.39 10.97
C GLY A 79 6.84 17.80 10.02
N VAL A 80 6.62 16.58 9.54
CA VAL A 80 7.50 15.89 8.59
C VAL A 80 6.83 15.90 7.22
N GLU A 81 7.57 16.37 6.22
CA GLU A 81 7.17 16.27 4.81
C GLU A 81 7.79 15.00 4.21
N TYR A 82 6.97 14.15 3.61
CA TYR A 82 7.44 12.99 2.86
C TYR A 82 7.74 13.42 1.42
N VAL A 83 8.97 13.22 0.99
CA VAL A 83 9.38 13.41 -0.41
C VAL A 83 9.65 12.03 -0.98
N ASP A 84 8.87 11.65 -1.98
CA ASP A 84 9.12 10.43 -2.74
C ASP A 84 10.36 10.66 -3.62
N GLU A 85 11.46 9.98 -3.30
CA GLU A 85 12.72 10.09 -4.05
C GLU A 85 12.67 9.36 -5.40
N THR A 86 11.55 8.67 -5.71
CA THR A 86 11.38 7.92 -6.97
C THR A 86 10.66 8.69 -8.08
N ALA A 87 10.27 9.95 -7.82
CA ALA A 87 9.64 10.86 -8.79
C ALA A 87 10.62 11.47 -9.80
#